data_AF-A0A846PAF9-F1
#
_entry.id   AF-A0A846PAF9-F1
#
_cell.length_a   1.000
_cell.length_b   1.000
_cell.length_c   1.000
_cell.angle_alpha   90.00
_cell.angle_beta   90.00
_cell.angle_gamma   90.00
#
_symmetry.space_group_name_H-M   'P 1'
#
loop_
_entity.id
_entity.type
_entity.pdbx_description
1 polymer ?
#
loop_
_entity_poly.entity_id
_entity_poly.type
_entity_poly.pdbx_seq_one_letter_code
_entity_poly.pdbx_strand_id
1 'polypeptide(L)'
;MKRASLFLVAIITLTALAWLPACQSPEVTEPTSQDLYTREQVPDLDDPYGGLNLADEAPAFGDPMMLEEFGESMVQEYDDPIANRAGVAEMMRHRLGRHYLMITWGNLERDTTITFWTEWSGSLTVDPGVIILRRIIRFEEHDQILPRERRDLLEWESFTGPAFDGIVVRIIPTSNLSSTDVKDSTSVVTFSTGPLAISFTIDELRDIHRVIQVDDAGNAVAFNSIYIPPLGCPKGFLGGIWKDDPDTTDVPRGTFRGMWMSDRGAHMGFLKGFYGLNSDGDRVFFGKWISLNGQFNGLLKGRWGPFPDAPGGFFEGVYLDRNLNVRGDLKGIWKKGDHISGGGFFKGRWATRCPTLTSS
;
A
#
# COMPACT_ATOMS: atom_id res chain seq x y z
N MET A 1 -1.08 -31.31 -90.47
CA MET A 1 -0.60 -32.70 -90.46
C MET A 1 -0.37 -33.15 -89.03
N LYS A 2 -1.01 -34.27 -88.62
CA LYS A 2 -0.70 -35.20 -87.50
C LYS A 2 -0.64 -34.60 -86.08
N ARG A 3 -1.67 -34.75 -85.22
CA ARG A 3 -2.06 -35.92 -84.38
C ARG A 3 -0.95 -36.47 -83.47
N ALA A 4 -1.13 -36.35 -82.14
CA ALA A 4 -0.92 -37.38 -81.11
C ALA A 4 -1.23 -36.76 -79.73
N SER A 5 -2.32 -37.14 -79.07
CA SER A 5 -2.43 -38.21 -78.04
C SER A 5 -2.06 -37.69 -76.64
N LEU A 6 -3.05 -37.39 -75.78
CA LEU A 6 -3.65 -38.32 -74.79
C LEU A 6 -2.66 -38.67 -73.67
N PHE A 7 -2.84 -38.11 -72.46
CA PHE A 7 -2.86 -38.89 -71.22
C PHE A 7 -3.48 -38.08 -70.08
N LEU A 8 -4.62 -38.57 -69.63
CA LEU A 8 -5.39 -38.17 -68.47
C LEU A 8 -4.79 -38.92 -67.27
N VAL A 9 -4.30 -38.22 -66.26
CA VAL A 9 -4.03 -38.81 -64.93
C VAL A 9 -4.66 -37.91 -63.88
N ALA A 10 -5.79 -38.37 -63.37
CA ALA A 10 -6.42 -37.84 -62.18
C ALA A 10 -5.61 -38.29 -60.96
N ILE A 11 -5.05 -37.35 -60.21
CA ILE A 11 -4.49 -37.61 -58.88
C ILE A 11 -5.50 -37.11 -57.87
N ILE A 12 -6.22 -38.07 -57.27
CA ILE A 12 -7.03 -37.88 -56.07
C ILE A 12 -6.05 -37.85 -54.89
N THR A 13 -5.68 -36.67 -54.40
CA THR A 13 -5.01 -36.53 -53.11
C THR A 13 -6.06 -36.56 -52.00
N LEU A 14 -6.22 -37.73 -51.41
CA LEU A 14 -6.95 -37.99 -50.18
C LEU A 14 -6.11 -37.45 -49.00
N THR A 15 -6.32 -36.20 -48.59
CA THR A 15 -5.71 -35.66 -47.37
C THR A 15 -6.37 -36.28 -46.15
N ALA A 16 -5.69 -37.27 -45.57
CA ALA A 16 -6.00 -37.83 -44.27
C ALA A 16 -5.81 -36.75 -43.20
N LEU A 17 -6.91 -36.32 -42.57
CA LEU A 17 -6.90 -35.59 -41.30
C LEU A 17 -6.35 -36.54 -40.24
N ALA A 18 -5.05 -36.43 -39.94
CA ALA A 18 -4.48 -37.01 -38.74
C ALA A 18 -5.05 -36.25 -37.53
N TRP A 19 -5.90 -36.92 -36.76
CA TRP A 19 -6.26 -36.50 -35.41
C TRP A 19 -5.01 -36.59 -34.55
N LEU A 20 -4.32 -35.47 -34.37
CA LEU A 20 -3.36 -35.34 -33.28
C LEU A 20 -4.18 -35.41 -31.98
N PRO A 21 -3.89 -36.35 -31.05
CA PRO A 21 -4.48 -36.26 -29.72
C PRO A 21 -4.04 -34.92 -29.15
N ALA A 22 -5.02 -34.05 -28.88
CA ALA A 22 -4.77 -32.84 -28.12
C ALA A 22 -4.16 -33.29 -26.79
N CYS A 23 -2.89 -32.97 -26.58
CA CYS A 23 -2.30 -32.97 -25.24
C CYS A 23 -3.16 -32.02 -24.42
N GLN A 24 -4.13 -32.57 -23.69
CA GLN A 24 -4.76 -31.86 -22.60
C GLN A 24 -3.63 -31.57 -21.62
N SER A 25 -3.23 -30.30 -21.56
CA SER A 25 -2.38 -29.83 -20.48
C SER A 25 -3.02 -30.31 -19.18
N PRO A 26 -2.26 -30.95 -18.27
CA PRO A 26 -2.81 -31.40 -17.00
C PRO A 26 -3.55 -30.23 -16.36
N GLU A 27 -4.81 -30.46 -16.02
CA GLU A 27 -5.63 -29.47 -15.34
C GLU A 27 -4.92 -29.15 -14.03
N VAL A 28 -4.38 -27.94 -13.92
CA VAL A 28 -3.69 -27.48 -12.72
C VAL A 28 -4.77 -27.28 -11.66
N THR A 29 -5.01 -28.31 -10.86
CA THR A 29 -5.94 -28.22 -9.74
C THR A 29 -5.37 -27.22 -8.74
N GLU A 30 -6.08 -26.12 -8.49
CA GLU A 30 -5.66 -25.17 -7.46
C GLU A 30 -5.53 -25.89 -6.11
N PRO A 31 -4.46 -25.63 -5.34
CA PRO A 31 -4.26 -26.28 -4.05
C PRO A 31 -5.41 -25.92 -3.10
N THR A 32 -5.88 -26.92 -2.35
CA THR A 32 -6.94 -26.69 -1.36
C THR A 32 -6.39 -25.96 -0.14
N SER A 33 -7.26 -25.30 0.64
CA SER A 33 -6.83 -24.67 1.90
C SER A 33 -6.14 -25.65 2.85
N GLN A 34 -6.54 -26.93 2.82
CA GLN A 34 -5.95 -27.97 3.66
C GLN A 34 -4.48 -28.24 3.30
N ASP A 35 -4.13 -28.19 2.02
CA ASP A 35 -2.75 -28.37 1.54
C ASP A 35 -1.86 -27.20 1.98
N LEU A 36 -2.44 -26.00 2.10
CA LEU A 36 -1.71 -24.80 2.51
C LEU A 36 -1.42 -24.72 4.01
N TYR A 37 -2.01 -25.57 4.87
CA TYR A 37 -1.70 -25.53 6.31
C TYR A 37 -0.39 -26.22 6.66
N THR A 38 -0.06 -27.29 5.94
CA THR A 38 1.04 -28.20 6.32
C THR A 38 2.22 -28.10 5.37
N ARG A 39 2.09 -27.37 4.26
CA ARG A 39 3.19 -27.20 3.32
C ARG A 39 4.35 -26.42 3.94
N GLU A 40 5.55 -26.85 3.56
CA GLU A 40 6.75 -26.07 3.76
C GLU A 40 6.64 -24.77 2.96
N GLN A 41 7.06 -23.66 3.56
CA GLN A 41 6.99 -22.34 2.93
C GLN A 41 8.23 -22.12 2.08
N VAL A 42 8.11 -22.34 0.77
CA VAL A 42 9.19 -22.14 -0.21
C VAL A 42 8.71 -21.12 -1.24
N PRO A 43 9.37 -19.94 -1.39
CA PRO A 43 8.96 -18.94 -2.36
C PRO A 43 8.90 -19.49 -3.80
N ASP A 44 7.72 -19.40 -4.41
CA ASP A 44 7.45 -19.86 -5.77
C ASP A 44 6.57 -18.80 -6.48
N LEU A 45 7.04 -18.24 -7.60
CA LEU A 45 6.32 -17.20 -8.33
C LEU A 45 5.23 -17.77 -9.26
N ASP A 46 5.26 -19.07 -9.52
CA ASP A 46 4.27 -19.79 -10.34
C ASP A 46 3.14 -20.40 -9.49
N ASP A 47 3.35 -20.56 -8.18
CA ASP A 47 2.31 -21.00 -7.24
C ASP A 47 1.22 -19.91 -7.08
N PRO A 48 -0.08 -20.27 -7.10
CA PRO A 48 -1.19 -19.31 -6.97
C PRO A 48 -1.16 -18.46 -5.69
N TYR A 49 -0.39 -18.88 -4.68
CA TYR A 49 -0.24 -18.25 -3.37
C TYR A 49 1.24 -18.03 -2.99
N GLY A 50 2.16 -18.04 -3.94
CA GLY A 50 3.56 -17.72 -3.68
C GLY A 50 4.34 -18.81 -2.93
N GLY A 51 3.84 -20.05 -2.86
CA GLY A 51 4.41 -21.08 -2.00
C GLY A 51 4.29 -20.76 -0.49
N LEU A 52 3.47 -19.77 -0.10
CA LEU A 52 3.20 -19.39 1.28
C LEU A 52 2.16 -20.29 1.94
N ASN A 53 2.31 -20.58 3.24
CA ASN A 53 1.36 -21.40 3.98
C ASN A 53 0.42 -20.54 4.86
N LEU A 54 -0.57 -21.17 5.52
CA LEU A 54 -1.55 -20.50 6.40
C LEU A 54 -1.20 -20.60 7.89
N ALA A 55 0.00 -21.09 8.21
CA ALA A 55 0.45 -21.21 9.59
C ALA A 55 0.70 -19.83 10.20
N ASP A 56 0.44 -19.74 11.50
CA ASP A 56 0.87 -18.63 12.34
C ASP A 56 2.40 -18.55 12.34
N GLU A 57 2.93 -17.36 12.61
CA GLU A 57 4.36 -17.05 12.60
C GLU A 57 4.79 -16.62 14.00
N ALA A 58 6.09 -16.56 14.25
CA ALA A 58 6.58 -15.78 15.40
C ALA A 58 6.23 -14.29 15.21
N PRO A 59 6.09 -13.49 16.28
CA PRO A 59 5.96 -12.04 16.18
C PRO A 59 7.00 -11.46 15.23
N ALA A 60 6.56 -10.58 14.32
CA ALA A 60 7.37 -10.01 13.24
C ALA A 60 8.12 -11.06 12.40
N PHE A 61 7.53 -12.23 12.18
CA PHE A 61 8.14 -13.36 11.46
C PHE A 61 9.45 -13.85 12.11
N GLY A 62 9.64 -13.59 13.41
CA GLY A 62 10.88 -13.90 14.12
C GLY A 62 12.06 -12.99 13.74
N ASP A 63 11.81 -11.89 13.02
CA ASP A 63 12.83 -10.94 12.58
C ASP A 63 12.96 -9.79 13.60
N PRO A 64 14.04 -9.74 14.41
CA PRO A 64 14.22 -8.68 15.41
C PRO A 64 14.39 -7.29 14.77
N MET A 65 14.96 -7.21 13.55
CA MET A 65 15.09 -5.94 12.85
C MET A 65 13.72 -5.37 12.48
N MET A 66 12.76 -6.24 12.19
CA MET A 66 11.40 -5.84 11.86
C MET A 66 10.65 -5.31 13.09
N LEU A 67 10.91 -5.87 14.28
CA LEU A 67 10.41 -5.32 15.54
C LEU A 67 11.00 -3.95 15.85
N GLU A 68 12.31 -3.78 15.66
CA GLU A 68 12.98 -2.50 15.88
C GLU A 68 12.46 -1.43 14.91
N GLU A 69 12.31 -1.79 13.64
CA GLU A 69 11.99 -0.84 12.57
C GLU A 69 10.51 -0.49 12.45
N PHE A 70 9.64 -1.47 12.73
CA PHE A 70 8.18 -1.33 12.52
C PHE A 70 7.38 -1.64 13.78
N GLY A 71 8.01 -1.72 14.95
CA GLY A 71 7.34 -2.00 16.22
C GLY A 71 6.38 -0.91 16.68
N GLU A 72 5.77 -1.11 17.85
CA GLU A 72 4.80 -0.17 18.42
C GLU A 72 5.37 1.23 18.69
N SER A 73 6.67 1.33 18.95
CA SER A 73 7.36 2.62 19.16
C SER A 73 7.35 3.52 17.92
N MET A 74 7.16 2.95 16.74
CA MET A 74 7.17 3.71 15.50
C MET A 74 5.97 4.65 15.38
N VAL A 75 4.83 4.28 15.94
CA VAL A 75 3.56 5.00 15.77
C VAL A 75 2.89 5.25 17.10
N GLN A 76 2.93 6.50 17.57
CA GLN A 76 2.41 6.90 18.87
C GLN A 76 0.98 7.44 18.76
N GLU A 77 0.10 7.09 19.71
CA GLU A 77 -1.21 7.75 19.84
C GLU A 77 -1.06 9.21 20.24
N TYR A 78 -1.85 10.08 19.63
CA TYR A 78 -1.96 11.47 20.04
C TYR A 78 -3.38 11.80 20.48
N ASP A 79 -3.54 12.25 21.73
CA ASP A 79 -4.80 12.74 22.26
C ASP A 79 -5.01 14.21 21.86
N ASP A 80 -5.54 14.43 20.66
CA ASP A 80 -5.75 15.78 20.12
C ASP A 80 -6.87 16.52 20.89
N PRO A 81 -6.58 17.64 21.58
CA PRO A 81 -7.59 18.38 22.33
C PRO A 81 -8.71 18.95 21.45
N ILE A 82 -8.51 19.08 20.13
CA ILE A 82 -9.57 19.46 19.18
C ILE A 82 -10.67 18.39 19.14
N ALA A 83 -10.35 17.11 19.30
CA ALA A 83 -11.31 16.01 19.23
C ALA A 83 -12.41 16.12 20.30
N ASN A 84 -12.07 16.62 21.49
CA ASN A 84 -12.98 16.67 22.63
C ASN A 84 -13.82 17.95 22.70
N ARG A 85 -13.63 18.91 21.78
CA ARG A 85 -14.44 20.14 21.73
C ARG A 85 -15.88 19.81 21.32
N ALA A 86 -16.87 20.36 22.02
CA ALA A 86 -18.30 19.99 21.87
C ALA A 86 -18.79 19.94 20.40
N GLY A 87 -18.46 20.95 19.58
CA GLY A 87 -18.84 20.98 18.17
C GLY A 87 -18.15 19.92 17.32
N VAL A 88 -16.89 19.58 17.62
CA VAL A 88 -16.13 18.55 16.91
C VAL A 88 -16.58 17.15 17.35
N ALA A 89 -16.80 16.96 18.64
CA ALA A 89 -17.34 15.71 19.19
C ALA A 89 -18.72 15.37 18.60
N GLU A 90 -19.58 16.37 18.37
CA GLU A 90 -20.85 16.19 17.66
C GLU A 90 -20.63 15.76 16.21
N MET A 91 -19.74 16.44 15.47
CA MET A 91 -19.40 16.04 14.09
C MET A 91 -18.81 14.63 14.01
N MET A 92 -18.05 14.20 15.02
CA MET A 92 -17.50 12.85 15.08
C MET A 92 -18.55 11.78 15.36
N ARG A 93 -19.64 12.12 16.07
CA ARG A 93 -20.77 11.22 16.31
C ARG A 93 -21.61 11.01 15.04
N HIS A 94 -21.68 12.02 14.19
CA HIS A 94 -22.29 11.87 12.87
C HIS A 94 -21.46 10.90 12.01
N ARG A 95 -22.13 9.97 11.33
CA ARG A 95 -21.50 9.02 10.40
C ARG A 95 -21.14 9.69 9.07
N LEU A 96 -20.50 10.85 9.12
CA LEU A 96 -20.03 11.55 7.92
C LEU A 96 -18.97 10.72 7.20
N GLY A 97 -18.81 10.98 5.90
CA GLY A 97 -17.63 10.52 5.17
C GLY A 97 -16.37 11.08 5.83
N ARG A 98 -15.33 10.25 5.92
CA ARG A 98 -14.09 10.60 6.65
C ARG A 98 -12.90 10.37 5.74
N HIS A 99 -12.01 11.36 5.69
CA HIS A 99 -10.70 11.22 5.07
C HIS A 99 -9.69 10.98 6.19
N TYR A 100 -8.83 9.97 5.99
CA TYR A 100 -7.61 9.86 6.76
C TYR A 100 -6.44 10.07 5.83
N LEU A 101 -5.54 10.95 6.23
CA LEU A 101 -4.35 11.30 5.47
C LEU A 101 -3.13 10.97 6.34
N MET A 102 -2.29 10.08 5.82
CA MET A 102 -0.96 9.81 6.32
C MET A 102 0.04 10.62 5.50
N ILE A 103 0.80 11.45 6.19
CA ILE A 103 1.89 12.25 5.60
C ILE A 103 3.17 11.81 6.28
N THR A 104 4.17 11.39 5.50
CA THR A 104 5.52 11.11 6.01
C THR A 104 6.54 11.91 5.24
N TRP A 105 7.54 12.46 5.92
CA TRP A 105 8.57 13.32 5.35
C TRP A 105 9.97 12.91 5.83
N GLY A 106 11.01 13.28 5.08
CA GLY A 106 12.39 12.89 5.33
C GLY A 106 12.94 11.95 4.25
N ASN A 107 14.00 11.22 4.55
CA ASN A 107 14.56 10.22 3.64
C ASN A 107 13.77 8.90 3.78
N LEU A 108 12.84 8.67 2.86
CA LEU A 108 11.94 7.51 2.90
C LEU A 108 12.64 6.18 2.62
N GLU A 109 13.80 6.21 1.98
CA GLU A 109 14.66 5.04 1.68
C GLU A 109 15.61 4.70 2.84
N ARG A 110 15.66 5.57 3.85
CA ARG A 110 16.52 5.45 5.02
C ARG A 110 18.00 5.32 4.63
N ASP A 111 18.49 6.24 3.81
CA ASP A 111 19.92 6.31 3.49
C ASP A 111 20.74 6.69 4.73
N THR A 112 21.36 5.68 5.32
CA THR A 112 22.20 5.81 6.51
C THR A 112 23.50 6.57 6.27
N THR A 113 23.85 6.90 5.01
CA THR A 113 25.00 7.72 4.69
C THR A 113 24.75 9.21 4.88
N ILE A 114 23.47 9.61 5.02
CA ILE A 114 23.07 10.96 5.36
C ILE A 114 23.39 11.23 6.85
N THR A 115 24.22 12.23 7.10
CA THR A 115 24.64 12.62 8.46
C THR A 115 24.14 13.99 8.88
N PHE A 116 23.30 14.62 8.06
CA PHE A 116 22.74 15.95 8.34
C PHE A 116 21.25 15.85 8.67
N TRP A 117 20.75 16.91 9.30
CA TRP A 117 19.36 17.05 9.72
C TRP A 117 18.62 17.96 8.74
N THR A 118 17.40 17.60 8.39
CA THR A 118 16.53 18.42 7.54
C THR A 118 15.41 19.02 8.38
N GLU A 119 15.20 20.33 8.27
CA GLU A 119 14.11 21.02 8.96
C GLU A 119 12.78 20.81 8.20
N TRP A 120 11.81 20.23 8.90
CA TRP A 120 10.47 19.92 8.41
C TRP A 120 9.36 20.59 9.20
N SER A 121 9.70 21.55 10.07
CA SER A 121 8.75 22.41 10.77
C SER A 121 7.73 23.00 9.78
N GLY A 122 6.46 22.97 10.16
CA GLY A 122 5.40 23.21 9.20
C GLY A 122 3.98 23.17 9.74
N SER A 123 3.05 23.15 8.81
CA SER A 123 1.62 23.16 9.09
C SER A 123 0.80 22.35 8.07
N LEU A 124 -0.36 21.91 8.54
CA LEU A 124 -1.44 21.35 7.74
C LEU A 124 -2.71 22.14 8.04
N THR A 125 -3.33 22.70 7.01
CA THR A 125 -4.58 23.46 7.11
C THR A 125 -5.69 22.84 6.29
N VAL A 126 -6.94 23.07 6.69
CA VAL A 126 -8.12 22.73 5.90
C VAL A 126 -9.13 23.87 5.91
N ASP A 127 -9.59 24.31 4.74
CA ASP A 127 -10.58 25.39 4.63
C ASP A 127 -11.70 25.06 3.64
N PRO A 128 -12.99 25.00 4.06
CA PRO A 128 -13.44 24.92 5.45
C PRO A 128 -13.34 23.47 5.97
N GLY A 129 -12.92 23.26 7.21
CA GLY A 129 -12.93 21.91 7.78
C GLY A 129 -12.43 21.78 9.21
N VAL A 130 -12.19 20.51 9.59
CA VAL A 130 -11.54 20.13 10.84
C VAL A 130 -10.44 19.11 10.59
N ILE A 131 -9.28 19.33 11.20
CA ILE A 131 -8.17 18.38 11.29
C ILE A 131 -8.13 17.83 12.71
N ILE A 132 -8.04 16.51 12.82
CA ILE A 132 -7.82 15.81 14.09
C ILE A 132 -6.58 14.94 13.93
N LEU A 133 -5.51 15.26 14.66
CA LEU A 133 -4.32 14.43 14.75
C LEU A 133 -4.66 13.12 15.47
N ARG A 134 -4.21 11.99 14.90
CA ARG A 134 -4.45 10.65 15.46
C ARG A 134 -3.18 9.98 15.90
N ARG A 135 -2.14 10.08 15.07
CA ARG A 135 -0.84 9.47 15.33
C ARG A 135 0.28 10.38 14.94
N ILE A 136 1.35 10.29 15.71
CA ILE A 136 2.69 10.75 15.36
C ILE A 136 3.49 9.54 14.90
N ILE A 137 4.28 9.71 13.86
CA ILE A 137 5.14 8.68 13.28
C ILE A 137 6.58 9.13 13.50
N ARG A 138 7.33 8.35 14.27
CA ARG A 138 8.80 8.43 14.41
C ARG A 138 9.43 9.73 14.93
N PHE A 139 8.65 10.71 15.39
CA PHE A 139 9.18 11.96 15.96
C PHE A 139 10.34 11.71 16.92
N GLU A 140 11.42 12.46 16.69
CA GLU A 140 12.65 12.43 17.46
C GLU A 140 12.52 13.35 18.71
N GLU A 141 13.51 13.37 19.60
CA GLU A 141 13.40 14.02 20.92
C GLU A 141 13.07 15.54 20.86
N HIS A 142 13.50 16.21 19.80
CA HIS A 142 13.28 17.64 19.56
C HIS A 142 12.04 17.94 18.71
N ASP A 143 11.31 16.91 18.27
CA ASP A 143 10.10 17.09 17.47
C ASP A 143 8.88 17.26 18.36
N GLN A 144 7.97 18.14 17.97
CA GLN A 144 6.76 18.39 18.75
C GLN A 144 5.60 18.91 17.93
N ILE A 145 4.40 18.57 18.39
CA ILE A 145 3.17 19.20 17.92
C ILE A 145 2.99 20.52 18.69
N LEU A 146 2.83 21.63 17.96
CA LEU A 146 2.61 22.94 18.56
C LEU A 146 1.20 23.04 19.17
N PRO A 147 0.95 24.03 20.07
CA PRO A 147 -0.34 24.18 20.75
C PRO A 147 -1.56 24.16 19.81
N ARG A 148 -2.51 23.28 20.11
CA ARG A 148 -3.71 23.02 19.30
C ARG A 148 -4.86 23.96 19.64
N GLU A 149 -4.78 25.20 19.15
CA GLU A 149 -5.81 26.23 19.40
C GLU A 149 -6.94 26.24 18.37
N ARG A 150 -6.60 25.94 17.11
CA ARG A 150 -7.49 26.02 15.95
C ARG A 150 -7.89 24.64 15.44
N ARG A 151 -9.14 24.49 15.01
CA ARG A 151 -9.67 23.20 14.52
C ARG A 151 -9.22 22.88 13.09
N ASP A 152 -8.84 23.92 12.35
CA ASP A 152 -8.56 23.95 10.91
C ASP A 152 -7.06 24.06 10.60
N LEU A 153 -6.21 24.13 11.62
CA LEU A 153 -4.75 24.32 11.51
C LEU A 153 -4.05 23.41 12.51
N LEU A 154 -3.16 22.54 12.01
CA LEU A 154 -2.22 21.72 12.79
C LEU A 154 -0.80 22.19 12.46
N GLU A 155 0.02 22.43 13.48
CA GLU A 155 1.39 22.91 13.32
C GLU A 155 2.34 22.02 14.13
N TRP A 156 3.60 21.92 13.67
CA TRP A 156 4.64 21.12 14.32
C TRP A 156 6.01 21.73 14.08
N GLU A 157 6.94 21.38 14.97
CA GLU A 157 8.37 21.50 14.77
C GLU A 157 8.93 20.09 14.57
N SER A 158 9.71 19.89 13.50
CA SER A 158 10.33 18.60 13.22
C SER A 158 11.67 18.80 12.54
N PHE A 159 12.71 18.13 13.02
CA PHE A 159 14.00 18.01 12.37
C PHE A 159 14.27 16.53 12.21
N THR A 160 14.42 16.07 10.97
CA THR A 160 14.53 14.64 10.69
C THR A 160 15.95 14.32 10.24
N GLY A 161 16.57 13.31 10.86
CA GLY A 161 17.84 12.74 10.43
C GLY A 161 17.74 11.83 9.18
N PRO A 162 18.56 10.77 9.04
CA PRO A 162 18.57 9.86 7.89
C PRO A 162 17.35 8.90 7.80
N ALA A 163 16.25 9.28 8.44
CA ALA A 163 15.02 8.51 8.50
C ALA A 163 13.85 9.37 8.01
N PHE A 164 12.65 9.04 8.46
CA PHE A 164 11.45 9.81 8.17
C PHE A 164 10.59 9.94 9.42
N ASP A 165 9.88 11.05 9.48
CA ASP A 165 8.81 11.30 10.44
C ASP A 165 7.47 11.37 9.72
N GLY A 166 6.41 11.59 10.48
CA GLY A 166 5.12 11.85 9.89
C GLY A 166 3.97 11.95 10.87
N ILE A 167 2.78 12.10 10.30
CA ILE A 167 1.53 12.18 11.03
C ILE A 167 0.43 11.41 10.32
N VAL A 168 -0.55 10.95 11.10
CA VAL A 168 -1.84 10.49 10.58
C VAL A 168 -2.93 11.40 11.12
N VAL A 169 -3.66 12.05 10.22
CA VAL A 169 -4.76 12.94 10.55
C VAL A 169 -6.08 12.41 10.03
N ARG A 170 -7.16 12.75 10.72
CA ARG A 170 -8.53 12.66 10.20
C ARG A 170 -8.97 14.05 9.76
N ILE A 171 -9.49 14.16 8.54
CA ILE A 171 -10.02 15.39 7.97
C ILE A 171 -11.54 15.26 7.82
N ILE A 172 -12.27 16.25 8.32
CA ILE A 172 -13.73 16.36 8.23
C ILE A 172 -14.05 17.67 7.48
N PRO A 173 -14.42 17.59 6.19
CA PRO A 173 -14.89 18.76 5.44
C PRO A 173 -16.18 19.30 6.07
N THR A 174 -16.27 20.62 6.29
CA THR A 174 -17.47 21.24 6.91
C THR A 174 -18.40 21.92 5.92
N SER A 175 -18.03 22.00 4.64
CA SER A 175 -18.88 22.54 3.57
C SER A 175 -20.24 21.80 3.46
N ASN A 176 -20.32 20.56 3.99
CA ASN A 176 -21.43 19.64 3.77
C ASN A 176 -22.31 19.38 5.01
N LEU A 177 -22.21 20.18 6.09
CA LEU A 177 -23.03 19.93 7.29
C LEU A 177 -24.54 20.17 7.07
N SER A 178 -24.93 20.86 5.98
CA SER A 178 -26.32 21.13 5.61
C SER A 178 -26.79 20.38 4.36
N SER A 179 -25.90 19.67 3.66
CA SER A 179 -26.16 19.05 2.35
C SER A 179 -25.94 17.55 2.44
N THR A 180 -26.95 16.75 2.09
CA THR A 180 -26.83 15.29 1.95
C THR A 180 -25.99 14.88 0.74
N ASP A 181 -25.55 15.84 -0.08
CA ASP A 181 -24.81 15.60 -1.31
C ASP A 181 -23.32 15.92 -1.10
N VAL A 182 -22.51 14.87 -0.98
CA VAL A 182 -21.06 14.95 -0.72
C VAL A 182 -20.27 15.49 -1.94
N LYS A 183 -20.93 15.73 -3.08
CA LYS A 183 -20.28 16.08 -4.36
C LYS A 183 -19.73 17.51 -4.46
N ASP A 184 -20.06 18.42 -3.54
CA ASP A 184 -19.65 19.84 -3.61
C ASP A 184 -18.76 20.27 -2.43
N SER A 185 -17.78 19.43 -2.07
CA SER A 185 -16.79 19.83 -1.07
C SER A 185 -15.73 20.74 -1.69
N THR A 186 -15.90 22.06 -1.55
CA THR A 186 -14.87 23.07 -1.91
C THR A 186 -13.70 23.09 -0.93
N SER A 187 -13.67 22.20 0.06
CA SER A 187 -12.62 22.17 1.06
C SER A 187 -11.26 21.88 0.42
N VAL A 188 -10.28 22.70 0.78
CA VAL A 188 -8.89 22.56 0.36
C VAL A 188 -8.03 22.24 1.58
N VAL A 189 -7.17 21.25 1.43
CA VAL A 189 -6.16 20.86 2.43
C VAL A 189 -4.80 21.33 1.95
N THR A 190 -4.12 22.14 2.73
CA THR A 190 -2.80 22.68 2.39
C THR A 190 -1.76 22.18 3.38
N PHE A 191 -0.73 21.55 2.87
CA PHE A 191 0.47 21.14 3.59
C PHE A 191 1.61 22.12 3.28
N SER A 192 2.32 22.58 4.30
CA SER A 192 3.46 23.48 4.14
C SER A 192 4.56 23.14 5.13
N THR A 193 5.77 22.95 4.63
CA THR A 193 7.03 22.85 5.38
C THR A 193 8.06 23.78 4.73
N GLY A 194 9.28 23.84 5.27
CA GLY A 194 10.39 24.55 4.62
C GLY A 194 10.60 24.12 3.16
N PRO A 195 10.77 22.81 2.87
CA PRO A 195 11.04 22.34 1.50
C PRO A 195 9.83 22.22 0.56
N LEU A 196 8.59 22.18 1.07
CA LEU A 196 7.41 21.87 0.24
C LEU A 196 6.15 22.61 0.71
N ALA A 197 5.46 23.25 -0.22
CA ALA A 197 4.09 23.73 -0.05
C ALA A 197 3.19 23.16 -1.15
N ILE A 198 2.10 22.50 -0.76
CA ILE A 198 1.16 21.88 -1.70
C ILE A 198 -0.27 21.86 -1.14
N SER A 199 -1.24 22.00 -2.03
CA SER A 199 -2.67 21.92 -1.70
C SER A 199 -3.36 20.80 -2.48
N PHE A 200 -4.38 20.22 -1.86
CA PHE A 200 -5.28 19.24 -2.45
C PHE A 200 -6.72 19.62 -2.15
N THR A 201 -7.57 19.54 -3.15
CA THR A 201 -9.01 19.44 -2.94
C THR A 201 -9.34 18.13 -2.21
N ILE A 202 -10.46 18.10 -1.47
CA ILE A 202 -10.92 16.86 -0.82
C ILE A 202 -11.15 15.72 -1.81
N ASP A 203 -11.54 16.02 -3.04
CA ASP A 203 -11.71 15.01 -4.08
C ASP A 203 -10.37 14.42 -4.55
N GLU A 204 -9.34 15.25 -4.70
CA GLU A 204 -7.97 14.75 -4.94
C GLU A 204 -7.48 13.87 -3.79
N LEU A 205 -7.83 14.21 -2.54
CA LEU A 205 -7.50 13.39 -1.38
C LEU A 205 -8.26 12.06 -1.31
N ARG A 206 -9.25 11.79 -2.15
CA ARG A 206 -10.06 10.56 -2.03
C ARG A 206 -9.24 9.28 -2.25
N ASP A 207 -8.24 9.35 -3.11
CA ASP A 207 -7.35 8.23 -3.48
C ASP A 207 -5.90 8.70 -3.75
N ILE A 208 -5.41 9.69 -3.01
CA ILE A 208 -4.03 10.16 -3.24
C ILE A 208 -3.01 9.14 -2.72
N HIS A 209 -2.07 8.81 -3.61
CA HIS A 209 -0.84 8.08 -3.35
C HIS A 209 0.27 8.78 -4.11
N ARG A 210 0.96 9.70 -3.44
CA ARG A 210 1.95 10.56 -4.09
C ARG A 210 3.20 10.69 -3.24
N VAL A 211 4.36 10.56 -3.88
CA VAL A 211 5.66 10.91 -3.29
C VAL A 211 6.21 12.10 -4.06
N ILE A 212 6.69 13.11 -3.35
CA ILE A 212 7.30 14.31 -3.92
C ILE A 212 8.69 14.40 -3.34
N GLN A 213 9.70 14.17 -4.18
CA GLN A 213 11.10 14.39 -3.81
C GLN A 213 11.38 15.89 -3.73
N VAL A 214 12.09 16.33 -2.69
CA VAL A 214 12.36 17.76 -2.43
C VAL A 214 13.83 18.14 -2.65
N ASP A 215 14.74 17.16 -2.68
CA ASP A 215 16.16 17.38 -2.97
C ASP A 215 16.86 16.12 -3.54
N ASP A 216 18.13 16.30 -3.89
CA ASP A 216 19.01 15.25 -4.41
C ASP A 216 19.50 14.28 -3.32
N ALA A 217 19.32 14.62 -2.03
CA ALA A 217 19.66 13.74 -0.92
C ALA A 217 18.57 12.68 -0.65
N GLY A 218 17.56 12.58 -1.54
CA GLY A 218 16.48 11.60 -1.42
C GLY A 218 15.41 11.98 -0.39
N ASN A 219 15.44 13.19 0.16
CA ASN A 219 14.36 13.67 0.99
C ASN A 219 13.08 13.78 0.15
N ALA A 220 11.97 13.35 0.73
CA ALA A 220 10.68 13.37 0.06
C ALA A 220 9.53 13.51 1.05
N VAL A 221 8.37 13.89 0.54
CA VAL A 221 7.10 13.84 1.27
C VAL A 221 6.16 12.85 0.57
N ALA A 222 5.68 11.86 1.32
CA ALA A 222 4.67 10.91 0.86
C ALA A 222 3.30 11.23 1.45
N PHE A 223 2.30 11.35 0.58
CA PHE A 223 0.90 11.53 0.90
C PHE A 223 0.14 10.25 0.56
N ASN A 224 -0.49 9.64 1.56
CA ASN A 224 -1.36 8.49 1.39
C ASN A 224 -2.69 8.76 2.06
N SER A 225 -3.78 8.68 1.30
CA SER A 225 -5.11 8.97 1.83
C SER A 225 -6.08 7.84 1.60
N ILE A 226 -7.03 7.71 2.53
CA ILE A 226 -8.18 6.84 2.41
C ILE A 226 -9.45 7.63 2.70
N TYR A 227 -10.45 7.47 1.83
CA TYR A 227 -11.81 7.91 2.09
C TYR A 227 -12.69 6.75 2.56
N ILE A 228 -13.35 6.91 3.70
CA ILE A 228 -14.35 5.98 4.22
C ILE A 228 -15.71 6.68 4.19
N PRO A 229 -16.64 6.26 3.29
CA PRO A 229 -17.98 6.83 3.26
C PRO A 229 -18.77 6.53 4.54
N PRO A 230 -19.91 7.19 4.76
CA PRO A 230 -20.90 6.74 5.75
C PRO A 230 -21.17 5.24 5.57
N LEU A 231 -20.99 4.44 6.64
CA LEU A 231 -21.14 2.96 6.60
C LEU A 231 -20.11 2.24 5.71
N GLY A 232 -19.03 2.91 5.31
CA GLY A 232 -17.97 2.32 4.52
C GLY A 232 -17.25 1.19 5.24
N CYS A 233 -16.69 0.29 4.44
CA CYS A 233 -15.87 -0.81 4.91
C CYS A 233 -14.61 -0.33 5.63
N PRO A 234 -14.05 -1.19 6.51
CA PRO A 234 -12.72 -0.98 7.03
C PRO A 234 -11.71 -0.76 5.90
N LYS A 235 -10.84 0.22 6.10
CA LYS A 235 -9.70 0.55 5.26
C LYS A 235 -8.53 0.85 6.17
N GLY A 236 -7.33 0.90 5.60
CA GLY A 236 -6.16 1.31 6.35
C GLY A 236 -4.97 1.50 5.46
N PHE A 237 -3.81 1.60 6.09
CA PHE A 237 -2.55 1.85 5.41
C PHE A 237 -1.65 0.62 5.50
N LEU A 238 -0.68 0.57 4.60
CA LEU A 238 0.44 -0.34 4.69
C LEU A 238 1.70 0.38 4.20
N GLY A 239 2.85 -0.04 4.71
CA GLY A 239 4.11 0.55 4.29
C GLY A 239 5.29 -0.15 4.92
N GLY A 240 6.46 0.03 4.31
CA GLY A 240 7.69 -0.59 4.75
C GLY A 240 8.77 -0.53 3.69
N ILE A 241 9.66 -1.52 3.73
CA ILE A 241 10.79 -1.65 2.83
C ILE A 241 10.44 -2.50 1.61
N TRP A 242 10.87 -2.02 0.44
CA TRP A 242 10.87 -2.73 -0.83
C TRP A 242 12.32 -2.91 -1.28
N LYS A 243 12.84 -4.14 -1.24
CA LYS A 243 14.26 -4.43 -1.46
C LYS A 243 14.44 -5.38 -2.64
N ASP A 244 15.32 -5.01 -3.57
CA ASP A 244 15.76 -5.90 -4.65
C ASP A 244 16.61 -7.04 -4.07
N ASP A 245 16.53 -8.22 -4.68
CA ASP A 245 17.44 -9.34 -4.39
C ASP A 245 18.80 -9.06 -5.07
N PRO A 246 19.89 -8.83 -4.30
CA PRO A 246 21.18 -8.43 -4.87
C PRO A 246 21.80 -9.51 -5.76
N ASP A 247 21.39 -10.77 -5.60
CA ASP A 247 21.95 -11.90 -6.34
C ASP A 247 21.27 -12.09 -7.71
N THR A 248 20.24 -11.29 -8.02
CA THR A 248 19.49 -11.37 -9.28
C THR A 248 19.79 -10.17 -10.18
N THR A 249 20.74 -10.33 -11.11
CA THR A 249 21.05 -9.27 -12.10
C THR A 249 20.10 -9.27 -13.29
N ASP A 250 19.55 -10.43 -13.65
CA ASP A 250 18.92 -10.62 -14.96
C ASP A 250 17.37 -10.66 -14.88
N VAL A 251 16.81 -10.97 -13.71
CA VAL A 251 15.37 -11.07 -13.50
C VAL A 251 14.99 -10.19 -12.31
N PRO A 252 14.10 -9.19 -12.47
CA PRO A 252 13.64 -8.38 -11.36
C PRO A 252 12.98 -9.27 -10.31
N ARG A 253 13.62 -9.41 -9.15
CA ARG A 253 13.12 -10.15 -7.98
C ARG A 253 13.51 -9.38 -6.72
N GLY A 254 12.71 -9.55 -5.67
CA GLY A 254 13.07 -9.02 -4.37
C GLY A 254 12.12 -9.41 -3.26
N THR A 255 12.29 -8.75 -2.12
CA THR A 255 11.47 -8.94 -0.92
C THR A 255 10.85 -7.63 -0.48
N PHE A 256 9.73 -7.72 0.23
CA PHE A 256 9.16 -6.58 0.93
C PHE A 256 8.79 -6.97 2.35
N ARG A 257 8.92 -6.02 3.27
CA ARG A 257 8.53 -6.19 4.68
C ARG A 257 8.09 -4.86 5.27
N GLY A 258 7.13 -4.89 6.18
CA GLY A 258 6.59 -3.66 6.76
C GLY A 258 5.43 -3.90 7.71
N MET A 259 4.59 -2.89 7.85
CA MET A 259 3.45 -2.89 8.76
C MET A 259 2.12 -2.87 8.01
N TRP A 260 1.13 -3.44 8.67
CA TRP A 260 -0.29 -3.32 8.38
C TRP A 260 -0.93 -2.39 9.42
N MET A 261 -1.60 -1.32 8.97
CA MET A 261 -2.14 -0.28 9.83
C MET A 261 -3.64 -0.11 9.66
N SER A 262 -4.33 0.30 10.72
CA SER A 262 -5.75 0.66 10.68
C SER A 262 -6.02 1.96 9.92
N ASP A 263 -7.29 2.34 9.79
CA ASP A 263 -7.71 3.64 9.24
C ASP A 263 -7.14 4.81 10.03
N ARG A 264 -6.90 4.61 11.32
CA ARG A 264 -6.31 5.62 12.23
C ARG A 264 -4.79 5.53 12.31
N GLY A 265 -4.15 4.74 11.46
CA GLY A 265 -2.70 4.52 11.48
C GLY A 265 -2.21 3.64 12.62
N ALA A 266 -3.09 3.02 13.41
CA ALA A 266 -2.65 2.14 14.49
C ALA A 266 -1.99 0.88 13.91
N HIS A 267 -0.84 0.49 14.43
CA HIS A 267 -0.15 -0.72 14.03
C HIS A 267 -0.98 -1.95 14.40
N MET A 268 -1.44 -2.70 13.40
CA MET A 268 -2.28 -3.90 13.59
C MET A 268 -1.48 -5.19 13.44
N GLY A 269 -0.32 -5.13 12.79
CA GLY A 269 0.48 -6.30 12.51
C GLY A 269 1.57 -6.06 11.47
N PHE A 270 2.29 -7.13 11.18
CA PHE A 270 3.43 -7.16 10.29
C PHE A 270 3.06 -7.78 8.95
N LEU A 271 3.73 -7.37 7.88
CA LEU A 271 3.63 -8.01 6.57
C LEU A 271 5.02 -8.32 6.00
N LYS A 272 5.15 -9.46 5.32
CA LYS A 272 6.38 -9.89 4.66
C LYS A 272 6.05 -10.67 3.40
N GLY A 273 6.84 -10.49 2.36
CA GLY A 273 6.61 -11.15 1.09
C GLY A 273 7.76 -10.97 0.11
N PHE A 274 7.50 -11.35 -1.13
CA PHE A 274 8.44 -11.31 -2.22
C PHE A 274 7.72 -11.01 -3.54
N TYR A 275 8.48 -10.57 -4.53
CA TYR A 275 7.98 -10.22 -5.84
C TYR A 275 8.98 -10.66 -6.91
N GLY A 276 8.50 -10.83 -8.13
CA GLY A 276 9.36 -11.09 -9.28
C GLY A 276 8.61 -11.27 -10.59
N LEU A 277 9.24 -11.98 -11.54
CA LEU A 277 8.59 -12.47 -12.77
C LEU A 277 8.26 -13.96 -12.62
N ASN A 278 7.03 -14.36 -12.91
CA ASN A 278 6.67 -15.77 -13.02
C ASN A 278 7.18 -16.37 -14.36
N SER A 279 6.91 -17.66 -14.60
CA SER A 279 7.31 -18.36 -15.83
C SER A 279 6.69 -17.79 -17.12
N ASP A 280 5.56 -17.10 -17.01
CA ASP A 280 4.90 -16.38 -18.11
C ASP A 280 5.51 -14.98 -18.36
N GLY A 281 6.43 -14.52 -17.51
CA GLY A 281 7.02 -13.19 -17.56
C GLY A 281 6.17 -12.09 -16.91
N ASP A 282 5.09 -12.46 -16.22
CA ASP A 282 4.22 -11.53 -15.51
C ASP A 282 4.86 -11.07 -14.20
N ARG A 283 4.71 -9.78 -13.91
CA ARG A 283 5.15 -9.16 -12.66
C ARG A 283 4.17 -9.46 -11.54
N VAL A 284 4.52 -10.41 -10.68
CA VAL A 284 3.68 -10.85 -9.57
C VAL A 284 4.34 -10.58 -8.21
N PHE A 285 3.52 -10.41 -7.18
CA PHE A 285 3.98 -10.38 -5.79
C PHE A 285 3.09 -11.25 -4.91
N PHE A 286 3.69 -11.79 -3.85
CA PHE A 286 3.03 -12.59 -2.84
C PHE A 286 3.51 -12.18 -1.45
N GLY A 287 2.64 -12.25 -0.46
CA GLY A 287 2.99 -11.96 0.92
C GLY A 287 2.06 -12.58 1.93
N LYS A 288 2.44 -12.48 3.19
CA LYS A 288 1.64 -12.84 4.35
C LYS A 288 1.56 -11.63 5.26
N TRP A 289 0.42 -11.42 5.89
CA TRP A 289 0.32 -10.49 7.01
C TRP A 289 -0.20 -11.20 8.26
N ILE A 290 0.40 -10.83 9.39
CA ILE A 290 0.20 -11.43 10.70
C ILE A 290 -0.09 -10.32 11.69
N SER A 291 -0.82 -10.60 12.76
CA SER A 291 -1.01 -9.65 13.86
C SER A 291 0.28 -9.45 14.65
N LEU A 292 0.26 -8.50 15.59
CA LEU A 292 1.41 -8.18 16.44
C LEU A 292 1.98 -9.39 17.21
N ASN A 293 1.12 -10.35 17.57
CA ASN A 293 1.49 -11.60 18.26
C ASN A 293 1.82 -12.76 17.31
N GLY A 294 1.86 -12.54 15.99
CA GLY A 294 2.23 -13.54 15.00
C GLY A 294 1.08 -14.40 14.44
N GLN A 295 -0.17 -14.18 14.87
CA GLN A 295 -1.30 -14.94 14.31
C GLN A 295 -1.50 -14.60 12.84
N PHE A 296 -1.69 -15.64 12.01
CA PHE A 296 -2.00 -15.47 10.60
C PHE A 296 -3.34 -14.75 10.42
N ASN A 297 -3.32 -13.68 9.62
CA ASN A 297 -4.52 -12.91 9.29
C ASN A 297 -4.84 -12.89 7.79
N GLY A 298 -3.84 -13.06 6.91
CA GLY A 298 -4.13 -13.23 5.49
C GLY A 298 -2.92 -13.39 4.58
N LEU A 299 -3.19 -13.91 3.39
CA LEU A 299 -2.26 -13.91 2.26
C LEU A 299 -2.49 -12.67 1.40
N LEU A 300 -1.42 -12.17 0.78
CA LEU A 300 -1.42 -11.07 -0.17
C LEU A 300 -1.00 -11.63 -1.52
N LYS A 301 -1.69 -11.26 -2.61
CA LYS A 301 -1.23 -11.55 -3.97
C LYS A 301 -1.64 -10.44 -4.92
N GLY A 302 -0.84 -10.21 -5.95
CA GLY A 302 -1.17 -9.22 -6.96
C GLY A 302 -0.07 -9.02 -7.97
N ARG A 303 -0.09 -7.85 -8.60
CA ARG A 303 0.87 -7.43 -9.60
C ARG A 303 1.58 -6.15 -9.19
N TRP A 304 2.76 -5.97 -9.77
CA TRP A 304 3.55 -4.76 -9.61
C TRP A 304 4.06 -4.29 -10.97
N GLY A 305 4.45 -3.03 -11.07
CA GLY A 305 5.03 -2.53 -12.31
C GLY A 305 5.74 -1.21 -12.10
N PRO A 306 6.77 -0.89 -12.88
CA PRO A 306 7.42 0.41 -12.82
C PRO A 306 6.49 1.51 -13.37
N PHE A 307 6.68 2.75 -12.91
CA PHE A 307 6.10 3.89 -13.60
C PHE A 307 6.95 4.23 -14.84
N PRO A 308 6.33 4.60 -15.99
CA PRO A 308 7.09 4.91 -17.20
C PRO A 308 8.06 6.09 -17.03
N ASP A 309 7.63 7.13 -16.30
CA ASP A 309 8.30 8.43 -16.24
C ASP A 309 8.76 8.82 -14.82
N ALA A 310 8.81 7.87 -13.89
CA ALA A 310 9.18 8.15 -12.50
C ALA A 310 9.98 6.98 -11.88
N PRO A 311 10.93 7.26 -10.97
CA PRO A 311 11.59 6.21 -10.21
C PRO A 311 10.56 5.48 -9.35
N GLY A 312 10.66 4.14 -9.35
CA GLY A 312 9.73 3.29 -8.63
C GLY A 312 8.59 2.76 -9.50
N GLY A 313 7.44 2.52 -8.87
CA GLY A 313 6.31 1.89 -9.52
C GLY A 313 5.07 1.75 -8.65
N PHE A 314 4.11 0.99 -9.15
CA PHE A 314 2.88 0.65 -8.46
C PHE A 314 2.86 -0.82 -8.03
N PHE A 315 2.02 -1.12 -7.05
CA PHE A 315 1.52 -2.46 -6.80
C PHE A 315 0.01 -2.41 -6.58
N GLU A 316 -0.66 -3.47 -7.00
CA GLU A 316 -2.09 -3.65 -6.73
C GLU A 316 -2.42 -5.14 -6.64
N GLY A 317 -3.39 -5.47 -5.81
CA GLY A 317 -3.71 -6.87 -5.55
C GLY A 317 -4.87 -7.02 -4.59
N VAL A 318 -4.92 -8.19 -3.98
CA VAL A 318 -5.94 -8.57 -3.01
C VAL A 318 -5.30 -9.19 -1.79
N TYR A 319 -6.04 -9.19 -0.68
CA TYR A 319 -5.72 -10.05 0.46
C TYR A 319 -6.83 -11.06 0.72
N LEU A 320 -6.42 -12.26 1.12
CA LEU A 320 -7.29 -13.41 1.34
C LEU A 320 -7.30 -13.77 2.82
N ASP A 321 -8.44 -14.27 3.30
CA ASP A 321 -8.51 -14.86 4.64
C ASP A 321 -7.96 -16.29 4.65
N ARG A 322 -8.05 -16.90 5.84
CA ARG A 322 -7.64 -18.29 6.10
C ARG A 322 -8.41 -19.33 5.28
N ASN A 323 -9.58 -18.99 4.75
CA ASN A 323 -10.38 -19.85 3.89
C ASN A 323 -10.17 -19.53 2.41
N LEU A 324 -9.14 -18.73 2.07
CA LEU A 324 -8.81 -18.28 0.73
C LEU A 324 -9.93 -17.45 0.07
N ASN A 325 -10.83 -16.87 0.88
CA ASN A 325 -11.79 -15.91 0.35
C ASN A 325 -11.10 -14.56 0.19
N VAL A 326 -11.31 -13.92 -0.96
CA VAL A 326 -10.88 -12.54 -1.17
C VAL A 326 -11.61 -11.64 -0.19
N ARG A 327 -10.86 -11.03 0.74
CA ARG A 327 -11.40 -10.12 1.76
C ARG A 327 -11.34 -8.67 1.35
N GLY A 328 -10.43 -8.31 0.47
CA GLY A 328 -10.26 -6.92 0.10
C GLY A 328 -9.13 -6.69 -0.90
N ASP A 329 -8.93 -5.41 -1.19
CA ASP A 329 -8.03 -4.90 -2.22
C ASP A 329 -6.82 -4.20 -1.59
N LEU A 330 -5.70 -4.24 -2.29
CA LEU A 330 -4.44 -3.58 -1.96
C LEU A 330 -4.05 -2.68 -3.14
N LYS A 331 -3.54 -1.48 -2.84
CA LYS A 331 -2.97 -0.59 -3.86
C LYS A 331 -1.91 0.31 -3.24
N GLY A 332 -0.87 0.62 -3.98
CA GLY A 332 0.10 1.62 -3.56
C GLY A 332 1.24 1.79 -4.54
N ILE A 333 2.31 2.37 -4.04
CA ILE A 333 3.52 2.71 -4.77
C ILE A 333 4.74 2.16 -4.06
N TRP A 334 5.78 1.88 -4.83
CA TRP A 334 7.09 1.51 -4.34
C TRP A 334 8.17 2.35 -5.01
N LYS A 335 9.32 2.49 -4.37
CA LYS A 335 10.53 3.06 -4.96
C LYS A 335 11.70 2.17 -4.55
N LYS A 336 12.63 1.93 -5.47
CA LYS A 336 13.90 1.26 -5.15
C LYS A 336 14.80 2.21 -4.38
N GLY A 337 15.60 1.65 -3.48
CA GLY A 337 16.64 2.39 -2.79
C GLY A 337 17.90 2.37 -3.65
N ASP A 338 18.65 3.47 -3.66
CA ASP A 338 19.87 3.59 -4.46
C ASP A 338 21.12 2.99 -3.76
N HIS A 339 20.98 2.57 -2.51
CA HIS A 339 22.10 2.12 -1.67
C HIS A 339 22.02 0.64 -1.31
N ILE A 340 23.16 -0.05 -1.30
CA ILE A 340 23.27 -1.48 -0.92
C ILE A 340 22.78 -1.71 0.53
N SER A 341 22.98 -0.72 1.41
CA SER A 341 22.50 -0.73 2.79
C SER A 341 21.06 -0.25 2.94
N GLY A 342 20.58 0.58 2.01
CA GLY A 342 19.23 1.14 1.99
C GLY A 342 18.24 0.18 1.35
N GLY A 343 17.14 -0.09 2.02
CA GLY A 343 15.99 -0.69 1.37
C GLY A 343 15.22 0.41 0.67
N GLY A 344 14.75 0.19 -0.56
CA GLY A 344 13.68 1.04 -1.09
C GLY A 344 12.46 1.01 -0.18
N PHE A 345 11.41 1.74 -0.52
CA PHE A 345 10.19 1.76 0.29
C PHE A 345 8.97 1.36 -0.52
N PHE A 346 7.92 0.94 0.18
CA PHE A 346 6.57 0.93 -0.36
C PHE A 346 5.62 1.62 0.62
N LYS A 347 4.58 2.25 0.06
CA LYS A 347 3.47 2.84 0.79
C LYS A 347 2.19 2.54 0.04
N GLY A 348 1.11 2.27 0.76
CA GLY A 348 -0.17 2.01 0.13
C GLY A 348 -1.32 1.94 1.13
N ARG A 349 -2.42 1.39 0.63
CA ARG A 349 -3.66 1.19 1.38
C ARG A 349 -4.21 -0.20 1.15
N TRP A 350 -5.03 -0.62 2.09
CA TRP A 350 -5.91 -1.76 1.96
C TRP A 350 -7.36 -1.36 2.18
N ALA A 351 -8.29 -2.10 1.58
CA ALA A 351 -9.72 -1.90 1.77
C ALA A 351 -10.46 -3.23 1.81
N THR A 352 -11.22 -3.47 2.87
CA THR A 352 -12.10 -4.63 2.96
C THR A 352 -13.26 -4.51 1.96
N ARG A 353 -13.58 -5.59 1.26
CA ARG A 353 -14.83 -5.75 0.51
C ARG A 353 -15.91 -6.18 1.50
N CYS A 354 -16.89 -5.32 1.75
CA CYS A 354 -18.09 -5.72 2.49
C CYS A 354 -19.19 -6.07 1.50
N PRO A 355 -20.14 -6.94 1.91
CA PRO A 355 -21.39 -7.07 1.19
C PRO A 355 -22.01 -5.68 1.01
N THR A 356 -22.33 -5.30 -0.23
CA THR A 356 -23.14 -4.12 -0.47
C THR A 356 -24.44 -4.35 0.28
N LEU A 357 -24.75 -3.48 1.25
CA LEU A 357 -26.08 -3.48 1.85
C LEU A 357 -27.04 -3.07 0.74
N THR A 358 -27.61 -4.05 0.03
CA THR A 358 -28.76 -3.81 -0.84
C THR A 358 -29.85 -3.31 0.10
N SER A 359 -30.26 -2.05 -0.07
CA SER A 359 -31.40 -1.49 0.63
C SER A 359 -32.61 -2.37 0.30
N SER A 360 -33.00 -3.22 1.25
CA SER A 360 -34.20 -4.04 1.19
C SER A 360 -35.44 -3.17 1.30
#